data_AF-A0A3L7JYM4-F1
#
_entry.id   AF-A0A3L7JYM4-F1
#
_cell.length_a   1.000
_cell.length_b   1.000
_cell.length_c   1.000
_cell.angle_alpha   90.00
_cell.angle_beta   90.00
_cell.angle_gamma   90.00
#
_symmetry.space_group_name_H-M   'P 1'
#
loop_
_entity.id
_entity.type
_entity.pdbx_description
1 polymer ?
#
loop_
_entity_poly.entity_id
_entity_poly.type
_entity_poly.pdbx_seq_one_letter_code
_entity_poly.pdbx_strand_id
1 'polypeptide(L)'
;MKSYIAFLVQLMVWSSFTLVEWLSKHDHKEYKILMFAVFFYLAFIIARAIVKSRKRTLIITLVSLSIYASFHIILQNYLALPILSIHL
;
A
#
# COMPACT_ATOMS: atom_id res chain seq x y z
N MET A 1 -11.75 12.77 13.25
CA MET A 1 -11.05 11.67 13.98
C MET A 1 -11.13 10.32 13.27
N LYS A 2 -12.31 9.70 13.07
CA LYS A 2 -12.42 8.36 12.44
C LYS A 2 -11.74 8.23 11.07
N SER A 3 -11.89 9.23 10.20
CA SER A 3 -11.23 9.24 8.89
C SER A 3 -9.71 9.30 8.97
N TYR A 4 -9.17 10.03 9.95
CA TYR A 4 -7.73 10.13 10.18
C TYR A 4 -7.16 8.80 10.69
N ILE A 5 -7.85 8.15 11.63
CA ILE A 5 -7.48 6.81 12.11
C ILE A 5 -7.50 5.81 10.96
N ALA A 6 -8.56 5.81 10.14
CA ALA A 6 -8.65 4.93 8.98
C ALA A 6 -7.50 5.17 7.99
N PHE A 7 -7.13 6.42 7.75
CA PHE A 7 -5.99 6.78 6.90
C PHE A 7 -4.67 6.23 7.45
N LEU A 8 -4.38 6.40 8.74
CA LEU A 8 -3.16 5.86 9.37
C LEU A 8 -3.11 4.33 9.28
N VAL A 9 -4.24 3.66 9.54
CA VAL A 9 -4.32 2.20 9.43
C VAL A 9 -4.07 1.75 7.98
N GLN A 10 -4.59 2.48 6.99
CA GLN A 10 -4.29 2.18 5.59
C GLN A 10 -2.81 2.34 5.26
N LEU A 11 -2.12 3.35 5.81
CA LEU A 11 -0.66 3.47 5.67
C LEU A 11 0.10 2.27 6.27
N MET A 12 -0.34 1.73 7.41
CA MET A 12 0.24 0.51 7.99
C MET A 12 0.02 -0.72 7.09
N VAL A 13 -1.16 -0.83 6.47
CA VAL A 13 -1.46 -1.90 5.51
C VAL A 13 -0.58 -1.77 4.26
N TRP A 14 -0.41 -0.56 3.73
CA TRP A 14 0.47 -0.32 2.59
C TRP A 14 1.93 -0.63 2.91
N SER A 15 2.41 -0.29 4.11
CA SER A 15 3.76 -0.65 4.55
C SER A 15 3.96 -2.17 4.64
N SER A 16 2.94 -2.90 5.09
CA SER A 16 2.97 -4.37 5.13
C SER A 16 3.01 -4.97 3.72
N PHE A 17 2.24 -4.40 2.78
CA PHE A 17 2.29 -4.79 1.37
C PHE A 17 3.70 -4.62 0.78
N THR A 18 4.37 -3.49 1.01
CA THR A 18 5.75 -3.27 0.54
C THR A 18 6.71 -4.33 1.09
N LEU A 19 6.56 -4.71 2.36
CA LEU A 19 7.41 -5.72 2.99
C LEU A 19 7.21 -7.09 2.33
N VAL A 20 5.95 -7.49 2.09
CA VAL A 20 5.64 -8.76 1.42
C VAL A 20 6.08 -8.74 -0.04
N GLU A 21 5.87 -7.62 -0.76
CA GLU A 21 6.36 -7.44 -2.13
C GLU A 21 7.88 -7.57 -2.23
N TRP A 22 8.60 -7.00 -1.26
CA TRP A 22 10.04 -7.12 -1.17
C TRP A 22 10.48 -8.56 -0.91
N LEU A 23 9.77 -9.30 -0.05
CA LEU A 23 10.05 -10.72 0.20
C LEU A 23 9.75 -11.60 -1.04
N SER A 24 8.75 -11.21 -1.81
CA SER A 24 8.28 -11.84 -3.06
C SER A 24 9.11 -11.40 -4.29
N LYS A 25 10.35 -10.91 -4.13
CA LYS A 25 11.16 -10.32 -5.21
C LYS A 25 11.32 -11.23 -6.43
N HIS A 26 11.32 -12.56 -6.23
CA HIS A 26 11.49 -13.57 -7.26
C HIS A 26 10.19 -14.06 -7.92
N ASP A 27 9.02 -13.59 -7.47
CA ASP A 27 7.74 -14.04 -8.02
C ASP A 27 7.37 -13.30 -9.31
N HIS A 28 6.60 -14.00 -10.16
CA HIS A 28 6.06 -13.45 -11.40
C HIS A 28 5.19 -12.21 -11.11
N LYS A 29 5.21 -11.24 -12.04
CA LYS A 29 4.45 -9.98 -11.93
C LYS A 29 2.96 -10.21 -11.64
N GLU A 30 2.38 -11.28 -12.17
CA GLU A 30 0.98 -11.65 -11.93
C GLU A 30 0.66 -11.88 -10.45
N TYR A 31 1.58 -12.50 -9.69
CA TYR A 31 1.38 -12.71 -8.26
C TYR A 31 1.40 -11.39 -7.47
N LYS A 32 2.21 -10.42 -7.90
CA LYS A 32 2.26 -9.09 -7.28
C LYS A 32 0.97 -8.31 -7.50
N ILE A 33 0.37 -8.41 -8.69
CA ILE A 33 -0.93 -7.79 -8.99
C ILE A 33 -2.03 -8.42 -8.12
N LEU A 34 -2.06 -9.74 -8.00
CA LEU A 34 -3.05 -10.43 -7.18
C LEU A 34 -2.88 -10.09 -5.69
N MET A 35 -1.64 -10.05 -5.19
CA MET A 35 -1.33 -9.62 -3.84
C MET A 35 -1.77 -8.18 -3.59
N PHE A 36 -1.53 -7.26 -4.53
CA PHE A 36 -2.01 -5.89 -4.43
C PHE A 36 -3.54 -5.84 -4.31
N ALA A 37 -4.27 -6.64 -5.09
CA ALA A 37 -5.74 -6.70 -5.00
C ALA A 37 -6.22 -7.17 -3.61
N VAL A 38 -5.53 -8.15 -3.01
CA VAL A 38 -5.82 -8.64 -1.64
C VAL A 38 -5.60 -7.54 -0.61
N PHE A 39 -4.43 -6.87 -0.64
CA PHE A 39 -4.12 -5.80 0.30
C PHE A 39 -5.02 -4.57 0.10
N PHE A 40 -5.38 -4.24 -1.14
CA PHE A 40 -6.32 -3.17 -1.45
C PHE A 40 -7.71 -3.47 -0.86
N TYR A 41 -8.20 -4.69 -1.03
CA TYR A 41 -9.46 -5.12 -0.44
C TYR A 41 -9.42 -5.06 1.09
N LEU A 42 -8.32 -5.50 1.70
CA LEU A 42 -8.11 -5.47 3.15
C LEU A 42 -8.08 -4.01 3.68
N ALA A 43 -7.33 -3.12 3.03
CA ALA A 43 -7.28 -1.70 3.36
C ALA A 43 -8.68 -1.07 3.29
N PHE A 44 -9.48 -1.42 2.28
CA PHE A 44 -10.84 -0.92 2.13
C PHE A 44 -11.78 -1.44 3.21
N ILE A 45 -11.76 -2.74 3.53
CA ILE A 45 -12.68 -3.33 4.51
C ILE A 45 -12.40 -2.80 5.93
N ILE A 46 -11.12 -2.66 6.29
CA ILE A 46 -10.70 -2.11 7.60
C ILE A 46 -11.13 -0.64 7.71
N ALA A 47 -10.84 0.18 6.70
CA ALA A 47 -11.26 1.58 6.70
C ALA A 47 -12.79 1.73 6.72
N ARG A 48 -13.53 0.82 6.06
CA ARG A 48 -15.00 0.79 6.11
C ARG A 48 -15.53 0.47 7.50
N ALA A 49 -14.90 -0.46 8.21
CA ALA A 49 -15.28 -0.81 9.59
C ALA A 49 -15.15 0.40 10.55
N ILE A 50 -14.11 1.22 10.35
CA ILE A 50 -13.85 2.41 11.18
C ILE A 50 -14.79 3.57 10.82
N VAL A 51 -14.90 3.88 9.52
CA VAL A 51 -15.59 5.10 9.03
C VAL A 51 -17.10 4.89 8.89
N LYS A 52 -17.56 3.65 8.71
CA LYS A 52 -18.97 3.25 8.53
C LYS A 52 -19.71 3.90 7.34
N SER A 53 -19.02 4.69 6.51
CA SER A 53 -19.58 5.36 5.33
C SER A 53 -18.81 4.99 4.07
N ARG A 54 -19.49 4.34 3.12
CA ARG A 54 -18.88 3.81 1.88
C ARG A 54 -18.19 4.90 1.04
N LYS A 55 -18.85 6.04 0.83
CA LYS A 55 -18.31 7.17 0.06
C LYS A 55 -17.03 7.73 0.68
N ARG A 56 -17.04 7.95 1.99
CA ARG A 56 -15.87 8.47 2.72
C ARG A 56 -14.72 7.46 2.71
N THR A 57 -15.01 6.18 2.90
CA THR A 57 -13.99 5.13 2.83
C THR A 57 -13.32 5.08 1.45
N LEU A 58 -14.08 5.19 0.36
CA LEU A 58 -13.50 5.23 -0.99
C LEU A 58 -12.55 6.42 -1.16
N ILE A 59 -12.96 7.61 -0.73
CA ILE A 59 -12.10 8.81 -0.80
C ILE A 59 -10.82 8.61 0.01
N ILE A 60 -10.91 8.13 1.24
CA ILE A 60 -9.73 7.91 2.11
C ILE A 60 -8.81 6.85 1.50
N THR A 61 -9.38 5.77 0.95
CA THR A 61 -8.61 4.70 0.29
C THR A 61 -7.87 5.23 -0.93
N LEU A 62 -8.55 6.00 -1.78
CA LEU A 62 -7.94 6.58 -2.98
C LEU A 62 -6.82 7.56 -2.61
N VAL A 63 -7.05 8.44 -1.64
CA VAL A 63 -6.04 9.40 -1.17
C VAL A 63 -4.84 8.68 -0.56
N SER A 64 -5.06 7.69 0.32
CA SER A 64 -3.97 6.91 0.92
C SER A 64 -3.17 6.13 -0.12
N LEU A 65 -3.85 5.55 -1.11
CA LEU A 65 -3.22 4.80 -2.19
C LEU A 65 -2.40 5.73 -3.10
N SER A 66 -2.92 6.89 -3.48
CA SER A 66 -2.18 7.88 -4.28
C SER A 66 -0.94 8.37 -3.55
N ILE A 67 -1.04 8.64 -2.24
CA ILE A 67 0.12 9.02 -1.42
C ILE A 67 1.13 7.87 -1.39
N TYR A 68 0.69 6.66 -1.09
CA TYR A 68 1.57 5.48 -1.08
C TYR A 68 2.27 5.28 -2.43
N ALA A 69 1.54 5.32 -3.54
CA ALA A 69 2.09 5.14 -4.88
C ALA A 69 3.13 6.21 -5.23
N SER A 70 2.85 7.48 -4.93
CA SER A 70 3.81 8.58 -5.12
C SER A 70 5.08 8.34 -4.30
N PHE A 71 4.94 7.98 -3.02
CA PHE A 71 6.10 7.65 -2.17
C PHE A 71 6.90 6.46 -2.72
N HIS A 72 6.22 5.40 -3.15
CA HIS A 72 6.85 4.19 -3.68
C HIS A 72 7.65 4.49 -4.96
N ILE A 73 7.07 5.25 -5.90
CA ILE A 73 7.75 5.66 -7.15
C ILE A 73 8.94 6.58 -6.84
N ILE A 74 8.77 7.56 -5.96
CA ILE A 74 9.86 8.47 -5.57
C ILE A 74 11.01 7.69 -4.93
N LEU A 75 10.70 6.76 -4.02
CA LEU A 75 11.69 5.94 -3.35
C LEU A 75 12.47 5.08 -4.35
N GLN A 76 11.77 4.45 -5.32
CA GLN A 76 12.41 3.64 -6.36
C GLN A 76 13.29 4.48 -7.31
N ASN A 77 12.87 5.71 -7.63
CA ASN A 77 13.58 6.53 -8.62
C ASN A 77 14.72 7.36 -8.03
N TYR A 78 14.58 7.89 -6.81
CA TYR A 78 15.53 8.85 -6.23
C TYR A 78 16.40 8.24 -5.13
N LEU A 79 15.86 7.28 -4.38
CA LEU A 79 16.61 6.58 -3.35
C LEU A 79 17.15 5.29 -3.95
N ALA A 80 18.16 5.39 -4.81
CA ALA A 80 19.01 4.27 -5.17
C ALA A 80 19.76 3.79 -3.92
N LEU A 81 19.06 3.10 -3.01
CA LEU A 81 19.67 2.43 -1.88
C LEU A 81 20.61 1.37 -2.46
N PRO A 82 21.92 1.39 -2.15
CA PRO A 82 22.87 0.39 -2.63
C PRO A 82 22.51 -1.05 -2.19
N ILE A 83 21.57 -1.19 -1.27
CA ILE A 83 21.00 -2.47 -0.82
C ILE A 83 20.27 -3.18 -1.98
N LEU A 84 19.81 -2.46 -3.02
CA LEU A 84 19.16 -3.05 -4.19
C LEU A 84 20.15 -3.41 -5.33
N SER A 85 21.39 -2.92 -5.30
CA SER A 85 22.40 -3.11 -6.35
C SER A 85 23.46 -4.18 -6.04
N ILE A 86 23.41 -4.86 -4.88
CA ILE A 86 24.42 -5.87 -4.49
C ILE A 86 24.19 -7.25 -5.14
N HIS A 87 23.06 -7.47 -5.82
CA HIS A 87 22.77 -8.75 -6.47
C HIS A 87 22.18 -8.61 -7.88
N LEU A 88 22.70 -7.68 -8.68
CA LEU A 88 22.62 -7.80 -10.13
C LEU A 88 23.91 -8.46 -10.65
#